data_AF-A0A359GUF5-F1
#
_entry.id   AF-A0A359GUF5-F1
#
_cell.length_a   1.000
_cell.length_b   1.000
_cell.length_c   1.000
_cell.angle_alpha   90.00
_cell.angle_beta   90.00
_cell.angle_gamma   90.00
#
_symmetry.space_group_name_H-M   'P 1'
#
loop_
_entity.id
_entity.type
_entity.pdbx_description
1 polymer ?
#
loop_
_entity_poly.entity_id
_entity_poly.type
_entity_poly.pdbx_seq_one_letter_code
_entity_poly.pdbx_strand_id
1 'polypeptide(L)'
;MSVTSYEVSMMDKLRELVITALAIALTSSVYALPDRVGDFALLDSDGSFHQLSRYRNREALVLMSFDSSCSSIATAISQLRSLQMDWSDQGVAFAFLESSGEADIETIRTTKAEYGLDLPLLIDNGQLVTETLSLSRAGEVAILDPERLTLIYRGTALESAVQSLAREIAGTADNTEVRESEGCELNFPMREIHLKTIPDYATEIAPIIGEQCASCHREGGIGPFAMDSHLMLQGWSPMIREVLLTKRMPPTQVDPYIGHFSNARYISDPDLQRLVHWIDAGAPRGDASTDPLTELQFPDRREWQLGEPDYIVKGPTHEIPATGVLDYINVEVELPFEEDKWVQAVQYIAGDESVLHHLLSYVTAPREEVQGEAATVNTATRFLEGYAPGKVDAMTFPENTGVYIPEGHNLSMQFHYTPNGRATVDETILGLYMHDDPPAYENFTQSVSGMFRIPPYVENHPASAEYVFSEDVVVTGLRPHMHFRGKDMKFRAELPDGSVRELLSVPNYSYAWQPTYALEQPAKLPAGTMVHVTGNFDNSEYNPANPDPSKELTFGLQSWDEMFIGYWTYHSAEPTN
;
A
#
# COMPACT_ATOMS: atom_id res chain seq x y z
N MET A 1 -55.21 12.98 68.80
CA MET A 1 -54.69 13.67 67.61
C MET A 1 -53.29 14.17 67.94
N SER A 2 -52.34 14.12 66.99
CA SER A 2 -50.97 14.69 67.03
C SER A 2 -49.77 13.82 67.49
N VAL A 3 -49.58 12.62 66.94
CA VAL A 3 -48.21 12.03 66.93
C VAL A 3 -47.87 11.34 65.59
N THR A 4 -48.85 10.82 64.84
CA THR A 4 -48.57 9.96 63.68
C THR A 4 -48.24 10.67 62.36
N SER A 5 -48.43 11.99 62.24
CA SER A 5 -48.15 12.70 60.97
C SER A 5 -46.72 13.25 60.87
N TYR A 6 -46.02 13.41 61.99
CA TYR A 6 -44.67 13.99 62.00
C TYR A 6 -43.58 12.96 61.69
N GLU A 7 -43.73 11.72 62.16
CA GLU A 7 -42.74 10.66 61.92
C GLU A 7 -42.69 10.21 60.45
N VAL A 8 -43.84 10.15 59.78
CA VAL A 8 -43.91 9.76 58.35
C VAL A 8 -43.25 10.82 57.46
N SER A 9 -43.48 12.11 57.73
CA SER A 9 -42.87 13.22 56.96
C SER A 9 -41.36 13.31 57.15
N MET A 10 -40.84 12.93 58.32
CA MET A 10 -39.41 12.94 58.59
C MET A 10 -38.69 11.75 57.92
N MET A 11 -39.33 10.58 57.86
CA MET A 11 -38.80 9.41 57.14
C MET A 11 -38.79 9.59 55.63
N ASP A 12 -39.80 10.24 55.04
CA ASP A 12 -39.82 10.53 53.60
C ASP A 12 -38.78 11.58 53.21
N LYS A 13 -38.58 12.62 54.04
CA LYS A 13 -37.49 13.59 53.82
C LYS A 13 -36.11 12.98 53.99
N LEU A 14 -35.92 12.03 54.91
CA LEU A 14 -34.66 11.30 55.04
C LEU A 14 -34.42 10.36 53.84
N ARG A 15 -35.47 9.73 53.30
CA ARG A 15 -35.38 8.92 52.09
C ARG A 15 -35.03 9.75 50.87
N GLU A 16 -35.68 10.90 50.68
CA GLU A 16 -35.32 11.83 49.60
C GLU A 16 -33.87 12.32 49.76
N LEU A 17 -33.45 12.75 50.97
CA LEU A 17 -32.07 13.19 51.20
C LEU A 17 -31.05 12.08 50.94
N VAL A 18 -31.34 10.84 51.31
CA VAL A 18 -30.46 9.69 51.07
C VAL A 18 -30.43 9.32 49.60
N ILE A 19 -31.55 9.39 48.87
CA ILE A 19 -31.61 9.12 47.42
C ILE A 19 -30.90 10.24 46.64
N THR A 20 -31.05 11.50 47.03
CA THR A 20 -30.32 12.62 46.41
C THR A 20 -28.82 12.57 46.75
N ALA A 21 -28.45 12.18 47.97
CA ALA A 21 -27.05 11.99 48.35
C ALA A 21 -26.41 10.77 47.67
N LEU A 22 -27.17 9.69 47.42
CA LEU A 22 -26.70 8.52 46.65
C LEU A 22 -26.58 8.83 45.16
N ALA A 23 -27.48 9.66 44.60
CA ALA A 23 -27.41 10.13 43.21
C ALA A 23 -26.24 11.11 42.98
N ILE A 24 -25.89 11.92 43.99
CA ILE A 24 -24.71 12.81 43.95
C ILE A 24 -23.42 12.03 44.25
N ALA A 25 -23.47 10.94 45.04
CA ALA A 25 -22.31 10.09 45.32
C ALA A 25 -22.00 9.04 44.23
N LEU A 26 -22.88 8.88 43.24
CA LEU A 26 -22.68 8.02 42.06
C LEU A 26 -22.29 8.80 40.79
N THR A 27 -21.97 10.10 40.91
CA THR A 27 -21.13 10.75 39.91
C THR A 27 -19.67 10.34 40.14
N SER A 28 -19.39 9.04 40.02
CA SER A 28 -18.06 8.63 39.58
C SER A 28 -17.85 9.36 38.27
N SER A 29 -16.85 10.24 38.20
CA SER A 29 -16.34 10.76 36.95
C SER A 29 -16.14 9.56 36.05
N VAL A 30 -17.04 9.37 35.08
CA VAL A 30 -16.82 8.41 34.02
C VAL A 30 -15.72 9.07 33.21
N TYR A 31 -14.46 8.75 33.55
CA TYR A 31 -13.34 9.06 32.69
C TYR A 31 -13.59 8.28 31.40
N ALA A 32 -14.12 8.97 30.39
CA ALA A 32 -14.18 8.42 29.05
C ALA A 32 -12.74 8.28 28.59
N LEU A 33 -12.32 7.05 28.31
CA LEU A 33 -11.02 6.79 27.70
C LEU A 33 -10.86 7.64 26.44
N PRO A 34 -9.63 7.99 26.03
CA PRO A 34 -9.42 8.71 24.78
C PRO A 34 -10.08 7.99 23.60
N ASP A 35 -10.70 8.77 22.73
CA ASP A 35 -11.41 8.30 21.55
C ASP A 35 -10.45 7.56 20.63
N ARG A 36 -10.79 6.31 20.31
CA ARG A 36 -10.02 5.51 19.36
C ARG A 36 -10.36 5.94 17.94
N VAL A 37 -9.37 6.46 17.22
CA VAL A 37 -9.54 6.88 15.82
C VAL A 37 -9.16 5.78 14.83
N GLY A 38 -8.43 4.76 15.29
CA GLY A 38 -7.87 3.74 14.43
C GLY A 38 -6.63 4.24 13.69
N ASP A 39 -6.09 3.42 12.80
CA ASP A 39 -4.93 3.79 11.98
C ASP A 39 -5.40 4.32 10.61
N PHE A 40 -4.59 5.20 10.03
CA PHE A 40 -4.82 5.77 8.70
C PHE A 40 -3.49 6.14 8.08
N ALA A 41 -3.48 6.28 6.76
CA ALA A 41 -2.30 6.67 6.01
C ALA A 41 -2.61 7.62 4.86
N LEU A 42 -1.72 8.57 4.62
CA LEU A 42 -1.78 9.57 3.56
C LEU A 42 -0.40 9.74 2.93
N LEU A 43 -0.38 10.16 1.67
CA LEU A 43 0.84 10.71 1.06
C LEU A 43 0.92 12.19 1.39
N ASP A 44 2.13 12.71 1.58
CA ASP A 44 2.35 14.15 1.53
C ASP A 44 2.55 14.64 0.10
N SER A 45 2.56 15.97 -0.07
CA SER A 45 2.78 16.61 -1.37
C SER A 45 4.15 16.36 -2.00
N ASP A 46 5.12 15.81 -1.25
CA ASP A 46 6.44 15.42 -1.75
C ASP A 46 6.51 13.91 -2.09
N GLY A 47 5.40 13.18 -1.93
CA GLY A 47 5.28 11.75 -2.20
C GLY A 47 5.77 10.84 -1.08
N SER A 48 5.93 11.36 0.15
CA SER A 48 6.29 10.56 1.33
C SER A 48 5.04 9.90 1.93
N PHE A 49 5.15 8.65 2.38
CA PHE A 49 4.05 7.94 3.02
C PHE A 49 4.04 8.14 4.53
N HIS A 50 2.90 8.60 5.03
CA HIS A 50 2.65 8.85 6.45
C HIS A 50 1.52 7.95 6.93
N GLN A 51 1.77 7.16 7.97
CA GLN A 51 0.77 6.31 8.62
C GLN A 51 0.86 6.53 10.13
N LEU A 52 -0.27 6.70 10.83
CA LEU A 52 -0.27 7.04 12.26
C LEU A 52 0.57 6.04 13.06
N SER A 53 0.38 4.73 12.85
CA SER A 53 1.16 3.69 13.56
C SER A 53 2.67 3.72 13.30
N ARG A 54 3.14 4.33 12.20
CA ARG A 54 4.58 4.50 11.93
C ARG A 54 5.22 5.59 12.79
N TYR A 55 4.44 6.44 13.43
CA TYR A 55 4.90 7.44 14.38
C TYR A 55 5.05 6.88 15.81
N ARG A 56 4.96 5.56 16.03
CA ARG A 56 5.08 4.93 17.37
C ARG A 56 6.42 5.15 18.08
N ASN A 57 7.42 5.73 17.41
CA ASN A 57 8.66 6.20 18.02
C ASN A 57 8.59 7.66 18.51
N ARG A 58 7.42 8.29 18.40
CA ARG A 58 7.12 9.67 18.82
C ARG A 58 6.15 9.64 19.98
N GLU A 59 6.24 10.65 20.84
CA GLU A 59 5.33 10.82 21.98
C GLU A 59 3.92 11.23 21.51
N ALA A 60 3.83 11.99 20.41
CA ALA A 60 2.57 12.40 19.81
C ALA A 60 2.75 12.81 18.34
N LEU A 61 1.65 12.77 17.58
CA LEU A 61 1.52 13.40 16.26
C LEU A 61 0.47 14.50 16.31
N VAL A 62 0.86 15.71 15.91
CA VAL A 62 -0.01 16.88 15.83
C VAL A 62 -0.35 17.14 14.36
N LEU A 63 -1.62 17.01 14.01
CA LEU A 63 -2.15 17.32 12.68
C LEU A 63 -2.98 18.60 12.73
N MET A 64 -2.77 19.52 11.79
CA MET A 64 -3.62 20.70 11.64
C MET A 64 -4.38 20.66 10.31
N SER A 65 -5.71 20.79 10.35
CA SER A 65 -6.51 20.97 9.13
C SER A 65 -6.09 22.25 8.41
N PHE A 66 -5.84 22.12 7.12
CA PHE A 66 -5.40 23.19 6.25
C PHE A 66 -6.40 23.36 5.11
N ASP A 67 -6.76 24.61 4.85
CA ASP A 67 -7.57 25.04 3.73
C ASP A 67 -7.09 26.45 3.37
N SER A 68 -6.49 26.59 2.20
CA SER A 68 -5.90 27.85 1.73
C SER A 68 -6.93 28.94 1.44
N SER A 69 -8.21 28.59 1.31
CA SER A 69 -9.30 29.56 1.12
C SER A 69 -9.68 30.28 2.43
N CYS A 70 -9.26 29.75 3.58
CA CYS A 70 -9.65 30.30 4.86
C CYS A 70 -8.85 31.55 5.24
N SER A 71 -9.55 32.65 5.53
CA SER A 71 -8.94 33.94 5.85
C SER A 71 -8.10 33.95 7.14
N SER A 72 -8.33 33.01 8.06
CA SER A 72 -7.58 32.89 9.31
C SER A 72 -6.43 31.88 9.25
N ILE A 73 -6.18 31.23 8.10
CA ILE A 73 -5.23 30.11 8.03
C ILE A 73 -3.79 30.53 8.34
N ALA A 74 -3.37 31.72 7.93
CA ALA A 74 -2.04 32.26 8.23
C ALA A 74 -1.78 32.41 9.74
N THR A 75 -2.81 32.77 10.50
CA THR A 75 -2.74 32.86 11.97
C THR A 75 -2.61 31.46 12.57
N ALA A 76 -3.39 30.49 12.11
CA ALA A 76 -3.33 29.11 12.57
C ALA A 76 -1.96 28.46 12.29
N ILE A 77 -1.40 28.68 11.09
CA ILE A 77 -0.03 28.25 10.74
C ILE A 77 1.00 28.81 11.73
N SER A 78 0.87 30.10 12.08
CA SER A 78 1.78 30.74 13.03
C SER A 78 1.68 30.14 14.44
N GLN A 79 0.46 29.79 14.87
CA GLN A 79 0.23 29.11 16.15
C GLN A 79 0.81 27.69 16.15
N LEU A 80 0.61 26.92 15.07
CA LEU A 80 1.20 25.59 14.94
C LEU A 80 2.73 25.65 14.94
N ARG A 81 3.35 26.61 14.23
CA ARG A 81 4.81 26.80 14.25
C ARG A 81 5.33 27.10 15.66
N SER A 82 4.61 27.91 16.44
CA SER A 82 4.98 28.15 17.85
C SER A 82 4.95 26.85 18.64
N LEU A 83 3.90 26.04 18.47
CA LEU A 83 3.78 24.75 19.14
C LEU A 83 4.89 23.78 18.70
N GLN A 84 5.20 23.74 17.41
CA GLN A 84 6.30 22.95 16.86
C GLN A 84 7.64 23.32 17.52
N MET A 85 7.95 24.62 17.63
CA MET A 85 9.19 25.09 18.24
C MET A 85 9.36 24.64 19.69
N ASP A 86 8.26 24.57 20.45
CA ASP A 86 8.29 24.22 21.87
C ASP A 86 8.37 22.70 22.12
N TRP A 87 7.89 21.87 21.18
CA TRP A 87 7.62 20.44 21.42
C TRP A 87 8.37 19.47 20.50
N SER A 88 8.96 19.91 19.39
CA SER A 88 9.67 18.99 18.46
C SER A 88 10.83 18.26 19.12
N ASP A 89 11.58 18.94 19.99
CA ASP A 89 12.71 18.35 20.74
C ASP A 89 12.26 17.36 21.83
N GLN A 90 10.97 17.32 22.13
CA GLN A 90 10.34 16.38 23.08
C GLN A 90 9.73 15.18 22.37
N GLY A 91 10.09 14.93 21.11
CA GLY A 91 9.64 13.76 20.37
C GLY A 91 8.23 13.89 19.79
N VAL A 92 7.68 15.10 19.67
CA VAL A 92 6.38 15.36 19.03
C VAL A 92 6.57 15.62 17.53
N ALA A 93 5.80 14.94 16.69
CA ALA A 93 5.76 15.17 15.24
C ALA A 93 4.62 16.12 14.84
N PHE A 94 4.81 16.84 13.74
CA PHE A 94 3.85 17.82 13.23
C PHE A 94 3.64 17.66 11.73
N ALA A 95 2.40 17.81 11.27
CA ALA A 95 2.07 17.91 9.86
C ALA A 95 0.80 18.74 9.63
N PHE A 96 0.65 19.25 8.42
CA PHE A 96 -0.60 19.81 7.91
C PHE A 96 -1.41 18.71 7.23
N LEU A 97 -2.74 18.85 7.27
CA LEU A 97 -3.68 17.97 6.58
C LEU A 97 -4.47 18.83 5.59
N GLU A 98 -4.28 18.63 4.29
CA GLU A 98 -5.07 19.30 3.25
C GLU A 98 -6.51 18.80 3.31
N SER A 99 -7.39 19.63 3.89
CA SER A 99 -8.76 19.26 4.29
C SER A 99 -9.84 19.86 3.39
N SER A 100 -9.48 20.66 2.37
CA SER A 100 -10.45 21.31 1.47
C SER A 100 -11.05 20.37 0.42
N GLY A 101 -10.45 19.20 0.21
CA GLY A 101 -10.81 18.28 -0.88
C GLY A 101 -10.15 18.61 -2.23
N GLU A 102 -9.16 19.51 -2.25
CA GLU A 102 -8.31 19.71 -3.44
C GLU A 102 -7.60 18.40 -3.80
N ALA A 103 -7.62 18.07 -5.09
CA ALA A 103 -7.07 16.82 -5.62
C ALA A 103 -5.91 17.06 -6.60
N ASP A 104 -5.73 18.29 -7.10
CA ASP A 104 -4.63 18.63 -7.99
C ASP A 104 -3.32 18.84 -7.22
N ILE A 105 -2.39 17.89 -7.40
CA ILE A 105 -1.10 17.88 -6.71
C ILE A 105 -0.27 19.14 -6.99
N GLU A 106 -0.35 19.71 -8.19
CA GLU A 106 0.44 20.90 -8.55
C GLU A 106 -0.09 22.15 -7.85
N THR A 107 -1.42 22.27 -7.74
CA THR A 107 -2.08 23.29 -6.92
C THR A 107 -1.65 23.13 -5.45
N ILE A 108 -1.71 21.93 -4.88
CA ILE A 108 -1.30 21.65 -3.49
C ILE A 108 0.18 22.03 -3.25
N ARG A 109 1.09 21.65 -4.16
CA ARG A 109 2.53 22.00 -4.08
C ARG A 109 2.76 23.49 -4.17
N THR A 110 2.06 24.17 -5.08
CA THR A 110 2.12 25.63 -5.24
C THR A 110 1.65 26.33 -3.96
N THR A 111 0.53 25.89 -3.41
CA THR A 111 -0.02 26.42 -2.15
C THR A 111 0.93 26.19 -0.97
N LYS A 112 1.53 25.00 -0.86
CA LYS A 112 2.56 24.69 0.14
C LYS A 112 3.72 25.69 0.06
N ALA A 113 4.20 25.98 -1.15
CA ALA A 113 5.27 26.96 -1.38
C ALA A 113 4.85 28.41 -1.07
N GLU A 114 3.63 28.82 -1.45
CA GLU A 114 3.10 30.17 -1.21
C GLU A 114 2.99 30.50 0.29
N TYR A 115 2.51 29.55 1.09
CA TYR A 115 2.42 29.69 2.55
C TYR A 115 3.74 29.38 3.29
N GLY A 116 4.76 28.90 2.56
CA GLY A 116 6.07 28.51 3.10
C GLY A 116 5.95 27.38 4.13
N LEU A 117 5.11 26.37 3.86
CA LEU A 117 4.90 25.27 4.81
C LEU A 117 6.11 24.32 4.75
N ASP A 118 6.95 24.39 5.78
CA ASP A 118 8.15 23.54 5.91
C ASP A 118 7.85 22.14 6.48
N LEU A 119 6.63 21.93 6.99
CA LEU A 119 6.15 20.64 7.48
C LEU A 119 5.48 19.84 6.33
N PRO A 120 5.37 18.50 6.47
CA PRO A 120 4.58 17.69 5.54
C PRO A 120 3.15 18.23 5.41
N LEU A 121 2.65 18.30 4.18
CA LEU A 121 1.26 18.59 3.87
C LEU A 121 0.61 17.32 3.34
N LEU A 122 -0.11 16.62 4.21
CA LEU A 122 -0.75 15.35 3.94
C LEU A 122 -1.99 15.56 3.07
N ILE A 123 -2.12 14.82 1.97
CA ILE A 123 -3.18 14.99 0.99
C ILE A 123 -4.38 14.11 1.38
N ASP A 124 -5.47 14.74 1.82
CA ASP A 124 -6.74 14.09 2.15
C ASP A 124 -7.86 14.58 1.22
N ASN A 125 -7.63 14.44 -0.09
CA ASN A 125 -8.57 14.76 -1.17
C ASN A 125 -9.93 14.06 -1.00
N GLY A 126 -9.95 12.82 -0.49
CA GLY A 126 -11.18 12.10 -0.14
C GLY A 126 -11.86 12.58 1.16
N GLN A 127 -11.19 13.44 1.94
CA GLN A 127 -11.61 14.00 3.23
C GLN A 127 -11.90 12.98 4.36
N LEU A 128 -11.61 11.70 4.14
CA LEU A 128 -11.99 10.62 5.05
C LEU A 128 -11.17 10.62 6.35
N VAL A 129 -9.91 11.07 6.31
CA VAL A 129 -9.09 11.21 7.51
C VAL A 129 -9.54 12.42 8.32
N THR A 130 -9.78 13.55 7.66
CA THR A 130 -10.33 14.77 8.26
C THR A 130 -11.66 14.47 8.96
N GLU A 131 -12.54 13.70 8.32
CA GLU A 131 -13.80 13.22 8.90
C GLU A 131 -13.59 12.26 10.08
N THR A 132 -12.68 11.30 9.97
CA THR A 132 -12.37 10.33 11.05
C THR A 132 -11.85 11.04 12.30
N LEU A 133 -11.05 12.10 12.11
CA LEU A 133 -10.58 12.97 13.20
C LEU A 133 -11.65 13.96 13.69
N SER A 134 -12.80 14.00 13.01
CA SER A 134 -13.91 14.91 13.29
C SER A 134 -13.49 16.37 13.32
N LEU A 135 -12.54 16.74 12.45
CA LEU A 135 -12.11 18.12 12.23
C LEU A 135 -13.21 18.84 11.44
N SER A 136 -13.55 20.04 11.88
CA SER A 136 -14.72 20.78 11.40
C SER A 136 -14.40 22.18 10.90
N ARG A 137 -13.22 22.71 11.26
CA ARG A 137 -12.76 24.03 10.85
C ARG A 137 -11.33 24.00 10.37
N ALA A 138 -10.99 24.88 9.44
CA ALA A 138 -9.61 25.10 9.01
C ALA A 138 -8.78 25.75 10.13
N GLY A 139 -7.58 25.24 10.37
CA GLY A 139 -6.71 25.64 11.48
C GLY A 139 -6.97 24.90 12.80
N GLU A 140 -7.89 23.93 12.80
CA GLU A 140 -8.14 23.04 13.93
C GLU A 140 -7.03 21.98 14.01
N VAL A 141 -6.59 21.69 15.23
CA VAL A 141 -5.52 20.74 15.54
C VAL A 141 -6.08 19.49 16.20
N ALA A 142 -5.60 18.33 15.74
CA ALA A 142 -5.73 17.04 16.41
C ALA A 142 -4.37 16.62 17.01
N ILE A 143 -4.34 16.28 18.29
CA ILE A 143 -3.18 15.64 18.94
C ILE A 143 -3.49 14.15 19.07
N LEU A 144 -2.65 13.32 18.47
CA LEU A 144 -2.81 11.88 18.37
C LEU A 144 -1.70 11.18 19.15
N ASP A 145 -2.07 10.09 19.83
CA ASP A 145 -1.12 9.10 20.32
C ASP A 145 -0.94 8.00 19.25
N PRO A 146 0.27 7.87 18.65
CA PRO A 146 0.57 6.87 17.63
C PRO A 146 0.62 5.41 18.11
N GLU A 147 0.93 5.17 19.38
CA GLU A 147 0.99 3.83 19.98
C GLU A 147 -0.42 3.31 20.32
N ARG A 148 -1.26 4.16 20.94
CA ARG A 148 -2.64 3.82 21.29
C ARG A 148 -3.64 3.99 20.15
N LEU A 149 -3.27 4.72 19.08
CA LEU A 149 -4.15 5.10 17.97
C LEU A 149 -5.40 5.86 18.45
N THR A 150 -5.17 6.81 19.36
CA THR A 150 -6.22 7.59 20.03
C THR A 150 -6.06 9.08 19.83
N LEU A 151 -7.19 9.79 19.81
CA LEU A 151 -7.26 11.24 19.80
C LEU A 151 -7.21 11.77 21.23
N ILE A 152 -6.20 12.59 21.52
CA ILE A 152 -5.99 13.18 22.85
C ILE A 152 -6.64 14.56 22.93
N TYR A 153 -6.56 15.32 21.85
CA TYR A 153 -7.09 16.68 21.81
C TYR A 153 -7.62 17.02 20.43
N ARG A 154 -8.71 17.79 20.38
CA ARG A 154 -9.19 18.46 19.18
C ARG A 154 -9.59 19.89 19.50
N GLY A 155 -9.03 20.87 18.79
CA GLY A 155 -9.34 22.28 19.01
C GLY A 155 -8.30 23.23 18.40
N THR A 156 -8.25 24.48 18.82
CA THR A 156 -7.20 25.42 18.39
C THR A 156 -5.83 25.08 18.98
N ALA A 157 -4.76 25.50 18.31
CA ALA A 157 -3.36 25.39 18.76
C ALA A 157 -3.01 26.43 19.85
N LEU A 158 -3.78 26.45 20.94
CA LEU A 158 -3.63 27.40 22.05
C LEU A 158 -3.19 26.69 23.34
N GLU A 159 -3.29 27.39 24.48
CA GLU A 159 -2.85 26.90 25.79
C GLU A 159 -3.43 25.52 26.15
N SER A 160 -4.67 25.21 25.75
CA SER A 160 -5.28 23.89 25.95
C SER A 160 -4.57 22.76 25.19
N ALA A 161 -4.08 23.01 23.98
CA ALA A 161 -3.28 22.05 23.22
C ALA A 161 -1.93 21.78 23.91
N VAL A 162 -1.28 22.84 24.41
CA VAL A 162 -0.02 22.76 25.18
C VAL A 162 -0.21 21.91 26.44
N GLN A 163 -1.29 22.16 27.19
CA GLN A 163 -1.61 21.38 28.39
C GLN A 163 -1.93 19.92 28.05
N SER A 164 -2.59 19.66 26.92
CA SER A 164 -2.90 18.30 26.47
C SER A 164 -1.65 17.52 26.06
N LEU A 165 -0.73 18.14 25.31
CA LEU A 165 0.58 17.54 24.99
C LEU A 165 1.39 17.23 26.25
N ALA A 166 1.42 18.16 27.21
CA ALA A 166 2.12 17.94 28.48
C ALA A 166 1.58 16.73 29.25
N ARG A 167 0.25 16.55 29.24
CA ARG A 167 -0.39 15.38 29.88
C ARG A 167 -0.11 14.09 29.13
N GLU A 168 -0.09 14.13 27.80
CA GLU A 168 0.22 12.98 26.96
C GLU A 168 1.62 12.46 27.22
N ILE A 169 2.63 13.34 27.13
CA ILE A 169 4.04 13.01 27.40
C ILE A 169 4.25 12.53 28.84
N ALA A 170 3.48 13.07 29.79
CA ALA A 170 3.51 12.60 31.18
C ALA A 170 2.81 11.24 31.40
N GLY A 171 2.15 10.67 30.38
CA GLY A 171 1.36 9.44 30.49
C GLY A 171 0.11 9.61 31.34
N THR A 172 -0.44 10.83 31.40
CA THR A 172 -1.59 11.20 32.25
C THR A 172 -2.84 11.63 31.48
N ALA A 173 -2.79 11.59 30.15
CA ALA A 173 -3.96 11.84 29.32
C ALA A 173 -4.93 10.64 29.37
N ASP A 174 -6.05 10.82 30.07
CA ASP A 174 -7.04 9.78 30.34
C ASP A 174 -8.37 9.98 29.58
N ASN A 175 -8.51 11.08 28.85
CA ASN A 175 -9.66 11.40 28.01
C ASN A 175 -9.30 12.26 26.79
N THR A 176 -10.22 12.35 25.83
CA THR A 176 -10.13 13.31 24.71
C THR A 176 -10.63 14.68 25.14
N GLU A 177 -9.80 15.71 25.01
CA GLU A 177 -10.18 17.10 25.24
C GLU A 177 -10.65 17.75 23.94
N VAL A 178 -11.93 18.09 23.85
CA VAL A 178 -12.48 18.85 22.73
C VAL A 178 -12.69 20.31 23.13
N ARG A 179 -12.21 21.23 22.29
CA ARG A 179 -12.39 22.68 22.43
C ARG A 179 -12.99 23.26 21.16
N GLU A 180 -13.76 24.34 21.31
CA GLU A 180 -14.25 25.07 20.15
C GLU A 180 -13.09 25.70 19.39
N SER A 181 -13.15 25.59 18.07
CA SER A 181 -12.15 26.14 17.17
C SER A 181 -12.67 27.43 16.52
N GLU A 182 -11.82 28.44 16.44
CA GLU A 182 -12.07 29.63 15.63
C GLU A 182 -11.48 29.37 14.23
N GLY A 183 -12.27 29.54 13.17
CA GLY A 183 -11.82 29.25 11.80
C GLY A 183 -12.98 29.09 10.82
N CYS A 184 -12.67 29.03 9.53
CA CYS A 184 -13.66 28.78 8.48
C CYS A 184 -14.16 27.33 8.59
N GLU A 185 -15.46 27.11 8.32
CA GLU A 185 -16.03 25.76 8.33
C GLU A 185 -15.51 24.94 7.15
N LEU A 186 -15.15 23.69 7.42
CA LEU A 186 -14.81 22.71 6.39
C LEU A 186 -16.09 22.11 5.82
N ASN A 187 -16.15 22.00 4.49
CA ASN A 187 -17.30 21.44 3.80
C ASN A 187 -17.03 19.97 3.45
N PHE A 188 -18.00 19.09 3.71
CA PHE A 188 -17.94 17.65 3.43
C PHE A 188 -19.11 17.22 2.53
N PRO A 189 -19.12 17.64 1.25
CA PRO A 189 -20.30 17.47 0.39
C PRO A 189 -20.69 16.00 0.22
N MET A 190 -19.72 15.09 0.06
CA MET A 190 -19.99 13.67 -0.14
C MET A 190 -20.49 12.99 1.13
N ARG A 191 -19.98 13.37 2.32
CA ARG A 191 -20.54 12.93 3.60
C ARG A 191 -21.99 13.36 3.76
N GLU A 192 -22.31 14.62 3.46
CA GLU A 192 -23.67 15.12 3.55
C GLU A 192 -24.64 14.40 2.59
N ILE A 193 -24.18 14.07 1.39
CA ILE A 193 -24.95 13.29 0.42
C ILE A 193 -25.17 11.86 0.95
N HIS A 194 -24.11 11.18 1.37
CA HIS A 194 -24.18 9.77 1.81
C HIS A 194 -24.91 9.60 3.16
N LEU A 195 -24.94 10.63 4.03
CA LEU A 195 -25.76 10.62 5.25
C LEU A 195 -27.26 10.76 4.96
N LYS A 196 -27.63 11.44 3.86
CA LYS A 196 -29.04 11.57 3.43
C LYS A 196 -29.49 10.32 2.67
N THR A 197 -28.60 9.77 1.85
CA THR A 197 -28.83 8.58 1.03
C THR A 197 -27.59 7.70 1.13
N ILE A 198 -27.64 6.70 2.00
CA ILE A 198 -26.54 5.76 2.18
C ILE A 198 -26.31 5.01 0.86
N PRO A 199 -25.05 4.87 0.38
CA PRO A 199 -24.76 4.12 -0.83
C PRO A 199 -25.37 2.72 -0.80
N ASP A 200 -26.01 2.31 -1.89
CA ASP A 200 -26.69 1.00 -1.94
C ASP A 200 -25.67 -0.14 -2.16
N TYR A 201 -25.83 -1.20 -1.37
CA TYR A 201 -24.94 -2.35 -1.44
C TYR A 201 -24.90 -2.98 -2.84
N ALA A 202 -26.06 -3.21 -3.46
CA ALA A 202 -26.12 -3.98 -4.69
C ALA A 202 -25.71 -3.17 -5.91
N THR A 203 -26.08 -1.88 -5.96
CA THR A 203 -25.84 -1.04 -7.15
C THR A 203 -24.57 -0.20 -7.08
N GLU A 204 -24.05 0.09 -5.89
CA GLU A 204 -22.90 1.00 -5.72
C GLU A 204 -21.70 0.32 -5.05
N ILE A 205 -21.89 -0.59 -4.09
CA ILE A 205 -20.78 -1.22 -3.36
C ILE A 205 -20.30 -2.51 -4.01
N ALA A 206 -21.21 -3.43 -4.33
CA ALA A 206 -20.87 -4.72 -4.92
C ALA A 206 -20.09 -4.60 -6.25
N PRO A 207 -20.37 -3.64 -7.15
CA PRO A 207 -19.54 -3.42 -8.33
C PRO A 207 -18.09 -3.06 -7.99
N ILE A 208 -17.88 -2.15 -7.02
CA ILE A 208 -16.52 -1.77 -6.57
C ILE A 208 -15.79 -2.99 -6.02
N ILE A 209 -16.46 -3.80 -5.21
CA ILE A 209 -15.88 -5.02 -4.62
C ILE A 209 -15.54 -6.05 -5.70
N GLY A 210 -16.44 -6.26 -6.67
CA GLY A 210 -16.22 -7.17 -7.80
C GLY A 210 -15.01 -6.78 -8.64
N GLU A 211 -14.83 -5.49 -8.90
CA GLU A 211 -13.75 -4.95 -9.73
C GLU A 211 -12.40 -4.86 -9.00
N GLN A 212 -12.41 -4.39 -7.75
CA GLN A 212 -11.19 -4.03 -7.02
C GLN A 212 -10.69 -5.13 -6.08
N CYS A 213 -11.58 -5.96 -5.53
CA CYS A 213 -11.24 -6.84 -4.40
C CYS A 213 -11.43 -8.33 -4.72
N ALA A 214 -12.55 -8.69 -5.32
CA ALA A 214 -13.02 -10.08 -5.38
C ALA A 214 -12.15 -10.98 -6.27
N SER A 215 -11.35 -10.41 -7.20
CA SER A 215 -10.38 -11.17 -7.98
C SER A 215 -9.36 -11.90 -7.10
N CYS A 216 -8.89 -11.22 -6.05
CA CYS A 216 -7.95 -11.75 -5.05
C CYS A 216 -8.70 -12.37 -3.85
N HIS A 217 -9.79 -11.73 -3.41
CA HIS A 217 -10.66 -12.17 -2.32
C HIS A 217 -11.81 -13.06 -2.80
N ARG A 218 -11.47 -14.21 -3.37
CA ARG A 218 -12.42 -15.29 -3.71
C ARG A 218 -12.04 -16.58 -3.03
N GLU A 219 -12.90 -17.59 -3.09
CA GLU A 219 -12.54 -18.93 -2.60
C GLU A 219 -11.31 -19.47 -3.37
N GLY A 220 -10.36 -20.06 -2.64
CA GLY A 220 -9.04 -20.42 -3.16
C GLY A 220 -8.13 -19.23 -3.47
N GLY A 221 -8.60 -18.00 -3.20
CA GLY A 221 -7.92 -16.71 -3.35
C GLY A 221 -6.59 -16.57 -2.61
N ILE A 222 -5.80 -15.56 -3.01
CA ILE A 222 -4.69 -15.08 -2.17
C ILE A 222 -5.20 -14.21 -1.02
N GLY A 223 -6.39 -13.63 -1.15
CA GLY A 223 -7.04 -12.92 -0.06
C GLY A 223 -7.33 -13.86 1.11
N PRO A 224 -7.19 -13.41 2.37
CA PRO A 224 -7.38 -14.25 3.55
C PRO A 224 -8.82 -14.77 3.74
N PHE A 225 -9.78 -14.17 3.05
CA PHE A 225 -11.18 -14.60 3.03
C PHE A 225 -11.85 -14.18 1.70
N ALA A 226 -12.92 -14.90 1.33
CA ALA A 226 -13.73 -14.60 0.16
C ALA A 226 -14.71 -13.44 0.43
N MET A 227 -14.76 -12.49 -0.50
CA MET A 227 -15.69 -11.35 -0.53
C MET A 227 -16.85 -11.66 -1.50
N ASP A 228 -17.54 -12.78 -1.27
CA ASP A 228 -18.50 -13.39 -2.19
C ASP A 228 -19.97 -13.18 -1.78
N SER A 229 -20.23 -12.42 -0.73
CA SER A 229 -21.57 -12.12 -0.24
C SER A 229 -21.62 -10.87 0.63
N HIS A 230 -22.82 -10.28 0.76
CA HIS A 230 -23.08 -9.15 1.65
C HIS A 230 -22.73 -9.48 3.10
N LEU A 231 -23.08 -10.68 3.57
CA LEU A 231 -22.86 -11.09 4.96
C LEU A 231 -21.36 -11.14 5.28
N MET A 232 -20.54 -11.61 4.33
CA MET A 232 -19.09 -11.59 4.45
C MET A 232 -18.59 -10.14 4.52
N LEU A 233 -19.01 -9.27 3.61
CA LEU A 233 -18.60 -7.86 3.66
C LEU A 233 -19.03 -7.16 4.95
N GLN A 234 -20.26 -7.39 5.42
CA GLN A 234 -20.76 -6.77 6.65
C GLN A 234 -19.94 -7.22 7.86
N GLY A 235 -19.64 -8.52 7.96
CA GLY A 235 -18.85 -9.09 9.06
C GLY A 235 -17.41 -8.58 9.10
N TRP A 236 -16.79 -8.37 7.94
CA TRP A 236 -15.42 -7.86 7.81
C TRP A 236 -15.34 -6.34 7.61
N SER A 237 -16.47 -5.63 7.61
CA SER A 237 -16.54 -4.20 7.28
C SER A 237 -15.59 -3.30 8.09
N PRO A 238 -15.38 -3.50 9.41
CA PRO A 238 -14.42 -2.68 10.15
C PRO A 238 -12.97 -2.89 9.69
N MET A 239 -12.60 -4.13 9.35
CA MET A 239 -11.28 -4.45 8.80
C MET A 239 -11.12 -3.88 7.39
N ILE A 240 -12.16 -3.98 6.55
CA ILE A 240 -12.16 -3.40 5.21
C ILE A 240 -11.92 -1.89 5.29
N ARG A 241 -12.63 -1.18 6.18
CA ARG A 241 -12.40 0.25 6.42
C ARG A 241 -10.97 0.55 6.85
N GLU A 242 -10.42 -0.24 7.77
CA GLU A 242 -9.04 -0.07 8.25
C GLU A 242 -8.01 -0.26 7.12
N VAL A 243 -8.13 -1.31 6.28
CA VAL A 243 -7.18 -1.55 5.18
C VAL A 243 -7.27 -0.49 4.09
N LEU A 244 -8.46 0.06 3.85
CA LEU A 244 -8.69 1.18 2.94
C LEU A 244 -8.04 2.47 3.47
N LEU A 245 -8.31 2.84 4.73
CA LEU A 245 -7.74 4.05 5.35
C LEU A 245 -6.22 3.98 5.53
N THR A 246 -5.66 2.79 5.74
CA THR A 246 -4.20 2.58 5.82
C THR A 246 -3.54 2.37 4.46
N LYS A 247 -4.31 2.43 3.35
CA LYS A 247 -3.83 2.22 1.97
C LYS A 247 -3.06 0.90 1.78
N ARG A 248 -3.47 -0.15 2.53
CA ARG A 248 -2.93 -1.51 2.36
C ARG A 248 -3.58 -2.24 1.19
N MET A 249 -4.85 -1.95 0.92
CA MET A 249 -5.66 -2.57 -0.14
C MET A 249 -6.58 -1.52 -0.81
N PRO A 250 -6.90 -1.65 -2.12
CA PRO A 250 -6.17 -2.48 -3.08
C PRO A 250 -4.67 -2.13 -3.02
N PRO A 251 -3.78 -3.10 -3.28
CA PRO A 251 -2.35 -2.97 -2.98
C PRO A 251 -1.66 -2.12 -4.06
N THR A 252 -2.28 -1.00 -4.42
CA THR A 252 -1.82 -0.10 -5.47
C THR A 252 -0.37 0.28 -5.21
N GLN A 253 0.02 0.54 -3.96
CA GLN A 253 1.36 0.87 -3.43
C GLN A 253 2.15 1.95 -4.17
N VAL A 254 1.76 2.30 -5.39
CA VAL A 254 2.31 3.33 -6.23
C VAL A 254 1.71 4.68 -5.86
N ASP A 255 2.53 5.70 -5.97
CA ASP A 255 2.10 7.09 -5.91
C ASP A 255 1.17 7.39 -7.11
N PRO A 256 -0.09 7.78 -6.89
CA PRO A 256 -1.02 8.08 -7.98
C PRO A 256 -0.66 9.35 -8.77
N TYR A 257 0.27 10.16 -8.28
CA TYR A 257 0.70 11.41 -8.92
C TYR A 257 1.97 11.25 -9.78
N ILE A 258 2.61 10.06 -9.76
CA ILE A 258 3.83 9.78 -10.52
C ILE A 258 3.61 8.56 -11.42
N GLY A 259 3.67 8.80 -12.73
CA GLY A 259 3.34 7.77 -13.72
C GLY A 259 1.86 7.37 -13.68
N HIS A 260 1.52 6.32 -14.43
CA HIS A 260 0.23 5.65 -14.30
C HIS A 260 0.36 4.23 -14.85
N PHE A 261 -0.29 3.28 -14.20
CA PHE A 261 -0.12 1.86 -14.52
C PHE A 261 -1.45 1.15 -14.67
N SER A 262 -1.62 0.43 -15.78
CA SER A 262 -2.88 -0.23 -16.13
C SER A 262 -3.26 -1.33 -15.14
N ASN A 263 -2.30 -1.85 -14.38
CA ASN A 263 -2.47 -2.95 -13.44
C ASN A 263 -2.35 -2.56 -11.95
N ALA A 264 -2.24 -1.28 -11.61
CA ALA A 264 -2.07 -0.83 -10.22
C ALA A 264 -3.38 -0.78 -9.41
N ARG A 265 -4.54 -1.16 -9.96
CA ARG A 265 -5.82 -1.27 -9.23
C ARG A 265 -6.17 -0.03 -8.40
N TYR A 266 -6.06 1.16 -9.01
CA TYR A 266 -6.41 2.40 -8.34
C TYR A 266 -7.87 2.40 -7.89
N ILE A 267 -8.12 2.91 -6.69
CA ILE A 267 -9.47 3.23 -6.20
C ILE A 267 -9.69 4.73 -6.24
N SER A 268 -10.80 5.17 -6.83
CA SER A 268 -11.14 6.59 -6.90
C SER A 268 -11.59 7.13 -5.54
N ASP A 269 -11.40 8.42 -5.28
CA ASP A 269 -11.89 9.01 -4.02
C ASP A 269 -13.41 8.87 -3.85
N PRO A 270 -14.25 9.04 -4.89
CA PRO A 270 -15.68 8.79 -4.77
C PRO A 270 -16.02 7.34 -4.39
N ASP A 271 -15.30 6.35 -4.93
CA ASP A 271 -15.53 4.94 -4.57
C ASP A 271 -15.07 4.65 -3.14
N LEU A 272 -13.94 5.22 -2.73
CA LEU A 272 -13.45 5.13 -1.36
C LEU A 272 -14.45 5.75 -0.37
N GLN A 273 -15.00 6.92 -0.70
CA GLN A 273 -16.04 7.58 0.10
C GLN A 273 -17.34 6.78 0.16
N ARG A 274 -17.77 6.16 -0.95
CA ARG A 274 -18.95 5.26 -0.94
C ARG A 274 -18.72 4.07 -0.01
N LEU A 275 -17.58 3.39 -0.15
CA LEU A 275 -17.23 2.25 0.69
C LEU A 275 -17.19 2.64 2.17
N VAL A 276 -16.43 3.67 2.52
CA VAL A 276 -16.26 4.07 3.92
C VAL A 276 -17.57 4.58 4.52
N HIS A 277 -18.35 5.42 3.82
CA HIS A 277 -19.62 5.91 4.35
C HIS A 277 -20.68 4.80 4.45
N TRP A 278 -20.69 3.82 3.53
CA TRP A 278 -21.54 2.64 3.64
C TRP A 278 -21.17 1.76 4.84
N ILE A 279 -19.87 1.56 5.09
CA ILE A 279 -19.37 0.84 6.27
C ILE A 279 -19.75 1.59 7.55
N ASP A 280 -19.53 2.90 7.59
CA ASP A 280 -19.83 3.75 8.76
C ASP A 280 -21.34 3.79 9.08
N ALA A 281 -22.19 3.58 8.06
CA ALA A 281 -23.63 3.40 8.21
C ALA A 281 -24.05 1.98 8.67
N GLY A 282 -23.10 1.10 8.97
CA GLY A 282 -23.35 -0.28 9.42
C GLY A 282 -23.46 -1.31 8.29
N ALA A 283 -22.94 -0.99 7.10
CA ALA A 283 -22.93 -1.86 5.92
C ALA A 283 -24.33 -2.42 5.56
N PRO A 284 -25.37 -1.57 5.39
CA PRO A 284 -26.73 -2.04 5.12
C PRO A 284 -26.84 -2.79 3.79
N ARG A 285 -27.67 -3.84 3.76
CA ARG A 285 -27.86 -4.70 2.58
C ARG A 285 -28.65 -4.05 1.43
N GLY A 286 -29.45 -3.03 1.73
CA GLY A 286 -30.42 -2.48 0.78
C GLY A 286 -31.60 -3.42 0.51
N ASP A 287 -32.40 -3.09 -0.52
CA ASP A 287 -33.66 -3.78 -0.86
C ASP A 287 -33.52 -4.84 -1.96
N ALA A 288 -32.31 -5.04 -2.50
CA ALA A 288 -32.08 -5.99 -3.58
C ALA A 288 -32.43 -7.43 -3.16
N SER A 289 -33.18 -8.13 -4.02
CA SER A 289 -33.62 -9.51 -3.75
C SER A 289 -32.52 -10.55 -3.95
N THR A 290 -31.52 -10.25 -4.77
CA THR A 290 -30.35 -11.10 -5.02
C THR A 290 -29.10 -10.45 -4.45
N ASP A 291 -28.07 -11.26 -4.22
CA ASP A 291 -26.77 -10.78 -3.75
C ASP A 291 -25.79 -10.79 -4.94
N PRO A 292 -25.43 -9.62 -5.51
CA PRO A 292 -24.62 -9.58 -6.74
C PRO A 292 -23.25 -10.24 -6.59
N LEU A 293 -22.68 -10.27 -5.38
CA LEU A 293 -21.37 -10.90 -5.15
C LEU A 293 -21.43 -12.43 -5.27
N THR A 294 -22.58 -13.04 -4.97
CA THR A 294 -22.77 -14.50 -5.12
C THR A 294 -22.87 -14.94 -6.58
N GLU A 295 -23.09 -13.98 -7.48
CA GLU A 295 -23.22 -14.21 -8.92
C GLU A 295 -21.89 -13.99 -9.66
N LEU A 296 -20.85 -13.46 -8.98
CA LEU A 296 -19.54 -13.26 -9.58
C LEU A 296 -18.93 -14.58 -10.04
N GLN A 297 -18.45 -14.61 -11.28
CA GLN A 297 -17.75 -15.74 -11.86
C GLN A 297 -16.32 -15.33 -12.16
N PHE A 298 -15.39 -16.22 -11.84
CA PHE A 298 -13.97 -16.03 -12.14
C PHE A 298 -13.47 -17.18 -13.00
N PRO A 299 -12.47 -16.93 -13.86
CA PRO A 299 -11.77 -18.01 -14.54
C PRO A 299 -11.20 -19.02 -13.53
N ASP A 300 -11.26 -20.31 -13.89
CA ASP A 300 -10.56 -21.35 -13.12
C ASP A 300 -9.06 -21.07 -13.19
N ARG A 301 -8.40 -21.13 -12.04
CA ARG A 301 -6.96 -20.87 -11.89
C ARG A 301 -6.10 -21.96 -12.50
N ARG A 302 -6.70 -23.14 -12.72
CA ARG A 302 -6.06 -24.29 -13.37
C ARG A 302 -6.38 -24.36 -14.86
N GLU A 303 -7.08 -23.36 -15.39
CA GLU A 303 -7.36 -23.25 -16.82
C GLU A 303 -6.42 -22.25 -17.50
N TRP A 304 -6.14 -22.54 -18.77
CA TRP A 304 -5.40 -21.66 -19.63
C TRP A 304 -6.29 -20.52 -20.11
N GLN A 305 -5.98 -19.28 -19.71
CA GLN A 305 -6.85 -18.13 -19.94
C GLN A 305 -6.94 -17.72 -21.41
N LEU A 306 -5.86 -17.96 -22.18
CA LEU A 306 -5.79 -17.64 -23.61
C LEU A 306 -6.11 -18.86 -24.50
N GLY A 307 -6.67 -19.93 -23.92
CA GLY A 307 -6.79 -21.24 -24.59
C GLY A 307 -5.54 -22.09 -24.45
N GLU A 308 -5.52 -23.28 -25.06
CA GLU A 308 -4.38 -24.21 -24.96
C GLU A 308 -3.09 -23.56 -25.51
N PRO A 309 -1.99 -23.53 -24.74
CA PRO A 309 -0.71 -23.00 -25.20
C PRO A 309 -0.12 -23.81 -26.37
N ASP A 310 0.65 -23.15 -27.23
CA ASP A 310 1.37 -23.81 -28.33
C ASP A 310 2.41 -24.82 -27.82
N TYR A 311 2.98 -24.55 -26.64
CA TYR A 311 3.86 -25.47 -25.95
C TYR A 311 3.69 -25.38 -24.43
N ILE A 312 3.63 -26.53 -23.76
CA ILE A 312 3.55 -26.62 -22.30
C ILE A 312 4.89 -27.16 -21.78
N VAL A 313 5.63 -26.29 -21.10
CA VAL A 313 6.84 -26.63 -20.36
C VAL A 313 6.43 -27.27 -19.05
N LYS A 314 6.95 -28.46 -18.77
CA LYS A 314 6.76 -29.14 -17.49
C LYS A 314 7.97 -28.88 -16.59
N GLY A 315 7.73 -28.21 -15.47
CA GLY A 315 8.74 -28.11 -14.42
C GLY A 315 9.02 -29.48 -13.80
N PRO A 316 10.17 -29.65 -13.14
CA PRO A 316 10.46 -30.86 -12.38
C PRO A 316 9.56 -30.97 -11.14
N THR A 317 9.32 -32.20 -10.72
CA THR A 317 8.60 -32.49 -9.47
C THR A 317 9.47 -32.11 -8.27
N HIS A 318 8.94 -31.27 -7.38
CA HIS A 318 9.62 -30.89 -6.13
C HIS A 318 8.86 -31.38 -4.90
N GLU A 319 9.53 -32.12 -4.03
CA GLU A 319 9.00 -32.51 -2.71
C GLU A 319 9.25 -31.39 -1.70
N ILE A 320 8.18 -30.82 -1.15
CA ILE A 320 8.27 -29.71 -0.19
C ILE A 320 7.98 -30.25 1.21
N PRO A 321 8.94 -30.13 2.15
CA PRO A 321 8.72 -30.55 3.54
C PRO A 321 7.69 -29.65 4.23
N ALA A 322 7.11 -30.16 5.31
CA ALA A 322 6.14 -29.39 6.10
C ALA A 322 6.76 -28.14 6.76
N THR A 323 8.04 -28.19 7.10
CA THR A 323 8.75 -27.14 7.83
C THR A 323 10.20 -27.07 7.39
N GLY A 324 10.83 -25.92 7.55
CA GLY A 324 12.25 -25.70 7.28
C GLY A 324 12.47 -24.56 6.30
N VAL A 325 13.73 -24.34 5.94
CA VAL A 325 14.14 -23.42 4.89
C VAL A 325 14.57 -24.27 3.70
N LEU A 326 14.12 -23.91 2.51
CA LEU A 326 14.60 -24.51 1.27
C LEU A 326 15.49 -23.49 0.57
N ASP A 327 16.63 -23.97 0.08
CA ASP A 327 17.45 -23.18 -0.83
C ASP A 327 16.70 -22.99 -2.16
N TYR A 328 17.07 -21.94 -2.89
CA TYR A 328 16.56 -21.68 -4.22
C TYR A 328 16.95 -22.85 -5.15
N ILE A 329 15.98 -23.36 -5.89
CA ILE A 329 16.18 -24.49 -6.80
C ILE A 329 16.26 -23.95 -8.22
N ASN A 330 17.43 -24.02 -8.83
CA ASN A 330 17.65 -23.66 -10.23
C ASN A 330 17.63 -24.92 -11.09
N VAL A 331 16.78 -24.92 -12.12
CA VAL A 331 16.64 -26.04 -13.04
C VAL A 331 16.70 -25.55 -14.47
N GLU A 332 17.42 -26.28 -15.32
CA GLU A 332 17.45 -26.04 -16.75
C GLU A 332 16.47 -27.01 -17.41
N VAL A 333 15.49 -26.49 -18.15
CA VAL A 333 14.50 -27.27 -18.89
C VAL A 333 14.81 -27.16 -20.37
N GLU A 334 15.09 -28.30 -20.99
CA GLU A 334 15.35 -28.38 -22.44
C GLU A 334 14.07 -28.10 -23.23
N LEU A 335 14.20 -27.27 -24.27
CA LEU A 335 13.12 -27.00 -25.22
C LEU A 335 13.36 -27.77 -26.52
N PRO A 336 12.34 -28.44 -27.09
CA PRO A 336 12.50 -29.31 -28.26
C PRO A 336 12.41 -28.53 -29.58
N PHE A 337 12.61 -27.21 -29.58
CA PHE A 337 12.41 -26.39 -30.77
C PHE A 337 13.60 -26.56 -31.73
N GLU A 338 13.30 -27.01 -32.95
CA GLU A 338 14.26 -27.16 -34.07
C GLU A 338 14.36 -25.90 -34.94
N GLU A 339 13.70 -24.81 -34.52
CA GLU A 339 13.75 -23.51 -35.17
C GLU A 339 13.56 -22.43 -34.10
N ASP A 340 13.90 -21.19 -34.44
CA ASP A 340 13.70 -20.05 -33.58
C ASP A 340 12.20 -19.81 -33.29
N LYS A 341 11.90 -19.39 -32.05
CA LYS A 341 10.54 -19.08 -31.60
C LYS A 341 10.44 -17.68 -31.01
N TRP A 342 9.27 -17.09 -31.13
CA TRP A 342 8.92 -15.81 -30.54
C TRP A 342 7.73 -15.99 -29.62
N VAL A 343 7.92 -15.72 -28.32
CA VAL A 343 6.86 -15.86 -27.33
C VAL A 343 6.07 -14.56 -27.25
N GLN A 344 4.75 -14.63 -27.43
CA GLN A 344 3.81 -13.51 -27.30
C GLN A 344 3.21 -13.39 -25.89
N ALA A 345 3.04 -14.52 -25.20
CA ALA A 345 2.46 -14.56 -23.86
C ALA A 345 2.91 -15.81 -23.12
N VAL A 346 2.83 -15.76 -21.79
CA VAL A 346 3.11 -16.89 -20.92
C VAL A 346 2.11 -16.96 -19.76
N GLN A 347 1.81 -18.18 -19.31
CA GLN A 347 0.99 -18.39 -18.13
C GLN A 347 1.58 -19.51 -17.28
N TYR A 348 1.65 -19.31 -15.97
CA TYR A 348 1.99 -20.36 -15.02
C TYR A 348 0.72 -21.00 -14.46
N ILE A 349 0.75 -22.32 -14.32
CA ILE A 349 -0.19 -23.06 -13.48
C ILE A 349 0.67 -23.76 -12.42
N ALA A 350 0.64 -23.23 -11.19
CA ALA A 350 1.39 -23.81 -10.08
C ALA A 350 0.79 -25.15 -9.66
N GLY A 351 1.63 -26.11 -9.28
CA GLY A 351 1.17 -27.40 -8.77
C GLY A 351 0.52 -27.25 -7.40
N ASP A 352 1.23 -26.57 -6.49
CA ASP A 352 0.74 -26.17 -5.17
C ASP A 352 1.03 -24.68 -4.88
N GLU A 353 0.04 -23.85 -5.18
CA GLU A 353 0.04 -22.39 -4.92
C GLU A 353 0.28 -22.03 -3.45
N SER A 354 0.05 -22.97 -2.51
CA SER A 354 0.18 -22.70 -1.08
C SER A 354 1.63 -22.73 -0.56
N VAL A 355 2.57 -23.21 -1.37
CA VAL A 355 4.00 -23.30 -1.02
C VAL A 355 4.94 -22.65 -2.05
N LEU A 356 4.55 -22.50 -3.31
CA LEU A 356 5.37 -21.82 -4.33
C LEU A 356 5.36 -20.31 -4.09
N HIS A 357 6.46 -19.76 -3.56
CA HIS A 357 6.56 -18.34 -3.21
C HIS A 357 7.01 -17.47 -4.37
N HIS A 358 7.94 -17.94 -5.21
CA HIS A 358 8.13 -17.39 -6.56
C HIS A 358 8.79 -18.39 -7.51
N LEU A 359 8.59 -18.14 -8.81
CA LEU A 359 9.26 -18.84 -9.90
C LEU A 359 9.64 -17.83 -10.97
N LEU A 360 10.92 -17.81 -11.38
CA LEU A 360 11.42 -16.94 -12.43
C LEU A 360 11.93 -17.77 -13.60
N SER A 361 11.51 -17.46 -14.83
CA SER A 361 11.96 -18.16 -16.04
C SER A 361 12.73 -17.25 -16.99
N TYR A 362 13.89 -17.71 -17.42
CA TYR A 362 14.80 -17.03 -18.34
C TYR A 362 15.11 -17.92 -19.54
N VAL A 363 15.25 -17.34 -20.72
CA VAL A 363 15.80 -18.04 -21.89
C VAL A 363 17.32 -18.03 -21.83
N THR A 364 17.95 -19.20 -21.93
CA THR A 364 19.39 -19.38 -21.76
C THR A 364 19.99 -20.23 -22.87
N ALA A 365 21.23 -19.94 -23.27
CA ALA A 365 21.97 -20.86 -24.12
C ALA A 365 22.28 -22.18 -23.37
N PRO A 366 22.55 -23.29 -24.08
CA PRO A 366 22.88 -24.55 -23.42
C PRO A 366 24.05 -24.42 -22.44
N ARG A 367 23.83 -24.83 -21.19
CA ARG A 367 24.82 -24.76 -20.09
C ARG A 367 25.19 -23.33 -19.67
N GLU A 368 24.43 -22.32 -20.07
CA GLU A 368 24.55 -20.98 -19.51
C GLU A 368 23.89 -20.95 -18.13
N GLU A 369 24.67 -20.62 -17.11
CA GLU A 369 24.15 -20.40 -15.76
C GLU A 369 23.71 -18.94 -15.60
N VAL A 370 22.40 -18.71 -15.49
CA VAL A 370 21.85 -17.40 -15.14
C VAL A 370 21.76 -17.27 -13.62
N GLN A 371 22.40 -16.23 -13.09
CA GLN A 371 22.38 -15.95 -11.65
C GLN A 371 21.00 -15.50 -11.15
N GLY A 372 20.12 -15.04 -12.05
CA GLY A 372 18.78 -14.57 -11.71
C GLY A 372 18.83 -13.45 -10.68
N GLU A 373 18.09 -13.59 -9.58
CA GLU A 373 18.11 -12.63 -8.47
C GLU A 373 19.45 -12.58 -7.72
N ALA A 374 20.32 -13.58 -7.89
CA ALA A 374 21.67 -13.57 -7.32
C ALA A 374 22.63 -12.60 -8.05
N ALA A 375 22.23 -12.05 -9.21
CA ALA A 375 23.08 -11.19 -10.01
C ALA A 375 23.36 -9.85 -9.30
N THR A 376 24.62 -9.66 -8.89
CA THR A 376 25.08 -8.39 -8.28
C THR A 376 25.59 -7.38 -9.31
N VAL A 377 25.35 -7.63 -10.60
CA VAL A 377 25.74 -6.77 -11.71
C VAL A 377 24.54 -6.54 -12.63
N ASN A 378 24.44 -5.33 -13.17
CA ASN A 378 23.38 -4.95 -14.09
C ASN A 378 23.44 -5.84 -15.34
N THR A 379 22.35 -6.56 -15.60
CA THR A 379 22.28 -7.52 -16.70
C THR A 379 20.94 -7.39 -17.43
N ALA A 380 21.00 -7.29 -18.76
CA ALA A 380 19.83 -7.44 -19.62
C ALA A 380 19.61 -8.94 -19.87
N THR A 381 18.38 -9.41 -19.67
CA THR A 381 18.04 -10.82 -19.85
C THR A 381 16.77 -10.99 -20.68
N ARG A 382 16.70 -12.13 -21.38
CA ARG A 382 15.46 -12.67 -21.95
C ARG A 382 14.62 -13.30 -20.84
N PHE A 383 14.09 -12.43 -20.00
CA PHE A 383 13.16 -12.81 -18.95
C PHE A 383 11.81 -13.09 -19.59
N LEU A 384 11.30 -14.32 -19.44
CA LEU A 384 9.96 -14.66 -19.90
C LEU A 384 8.95 -14.07 -18.93
N GLU A 385 8.87 -14.62 -17.73
CA GLU A 385 8.00 -14.08 -16.71
C GLU A 385 8.31 -14.62 -15.31
N GLY A 386 7.81 -13.92 -14.30
CA GLY A 386 7.78 -14.37 -12.90
C GLY A 386 6.39 -14.81 -12.44
N TYR A 387 6.34 -15.85 -11.63
CA TYR A 387 5.18 -16.19 -10.81
C TYR A 387 5.40 -15.72 -9.37
N ALA A 388 4.33 -15.20 -8.78
CA ALA A 388 4.19 -15.00 -7.34
C ALA A 388 2.78 -15.45 -6.94
N PRO A 389 2.54 -15.87 -5.69
CA PRO A 389 1.23 -16.25 -5.19
C PRO A 389 0.12 -15.30 -5.63
N GLY A 390 -1.04 -15.86 -5.99
CA GLY A 390 -2.20 -15.09 -6.41
C GLY A 390 -2.19 -14.65 -7.88
N LYS A 391 -1.06 -14.77 -8.58
CA LYS A 391 -1.01 -14.56 -10.02
C LYS A 391 -1.63 -15.74 -10.76
N VAL A 392 -2.74 -15.47 -11.44
CA VAL A 392 -3.47 -16.46 -12.24
C VAL A 392 -3.59 -16.03 -13.70
N ASP A 393 -3.28 -14.76 -13.97
CA ASP A 393 -3.44 -14.15 -15.28
C ASP A 393 -2.28 -14.51 -16.20
N ALA A 394 -2.61 -14.77 -17.47
CA ALA A 394 -1.61 -14.86 -18.50
C ALA A 394 -0.94 -13.49 -18.67
N MET A 395 0.39 -13.47 -18.71
CA MET A 395 1.14 -12.28 -19.06
C MET A 395 1.31 -12.25 -20.56
N THR A 396 0.70 -11.25 -21.21
CA THR A 396 0.93 -10.95 -22.62
C THR A 396 1.94 -9.82 -22.74
N PHE A 397 2.98 -10.00 -23.55
CA PHE A 397 3.94 -8.94 -23.82
C PHE A 397 3.24 -7.80 -24.59
N PRO A 398 3.77 -6.56 -24.52
CA PRO A 398 3.22 -5.44 -25.27
C PRO A 398 3.03 -5.74 -26.77
N GLU A 399 2.07 -5.05 -27.41
CA GLU A 399 1.75 -5.24 -28.82
C GLU A 399 3.00 -5.16 -29.71
N ASN A 400 3.11 -6.09 -30.66
CA ASN A 400 4.24 -6.19 -31.60
C ASN A 400 5.61 -6.37 -30.93
N THR A 401 5.63 -6.89 -29.71
CA THR A 401 6.84 -7.33 -29.00
C THR A 401 6.75 -8.81 -28.64
N GLY A 402 7.88 -9.41 -28.27
CA GLY A 402 7.92 -10.76 -27.74
C GLY A 402 9.31 -11.13 -27.22
N VAL A 403 9.41 -12.26 -26.54
CA VAL A 403 10.71 -12.79 -26.11
C VAL A 403 11.18 -13.84 -27.11
N TYR A 404 12.39 -13.66 -27.62
CA TYR A 404 13.01 -14.57 -28.58
C TYR A 404 13.60 -15.80 -27.88
N ILE A 405 13.31 -16.98 -28.42
CA ILE A 405 13.92 -18.26 -28.04
C ILE A 405 14.68 -18.76 -29.27
N PRO A 406 16.00 -18.59 -29.34
CA PRO A 406 16.77 -19.12 -30.45
C PRO A 406 16.78 -20.66 -30.44
N GLU A 407 16.95 -21.27 -31.61
CA GLU A 407 17.09 -22.73 -31.76
C GLU A 407 18.10 -23.30 -30.76
N GLY A 408 17.74 -24.41 -30.12
CA GLY A 408 18.59 -25.11 -29.16
C GLY A 408 18.81 -24.37 -27.83
N HIS A 409 18.13 -23.27 -27.54
CA HIS A 409 18.13 -22.65 -26.20
C HIS A 409 17.20 -23.38 -25.24
N ASN A 410 17.48 -23.22 -23.95
CA ASN A 410 16.76 -23.82 -22.83
C ASN A 410 16.03 -22.76 -22.01
N LEU A 411 15.24 -23.20 -21.02
CA LEU A 411 14.71 -22.34 -19.97
C LEU A 411 15.42 -22.59 -18.65
N SER A 412 16.04 -21.56 -18.09
CA SER A 412 16.48 -21.57 -16.69
C SER A 412 15.31 -21.12 -15.82
N MET A 413 14.84 -22.01 -14.94
CA MET A 413 13.75 -21.80 -14.02
C MET A 413 14.26 -21.80 -12.58
N GLN A 414 14.03 -20.71 -11.85
CA GLN A 414 14.45 -20.54 -10.47
C GLN A 414 13.24 -20.57 -9.54
N PHE A 415 13.11 -21.63 -8.75
CA PHE A 415 12.03 -21.87 -7.81
C PHE A 415 12.43 -21.49 -6.39
N HIS A 416 11.50 -20.87 -5.66
CA HIS A 416 11.62 -20.65 -4.22
C HIS A 416 10.30 -21.01 -3.54
N TYR A 417 10.40 -21.85 -2.52
CA TYR A 417 9.29 -22.39 -1.78
C TYR A 417 9.32 -21.96 -0.31
N THR A 418 8.15 -21.66 0.22
CA THR A 418 7.95 -21.37 1.65
C THR A 418 7.06 -22.46 2.27
N PRO A 419 7.60 -23.34 3.12
CA PRO A 419 6.80 -24.35 3.80
C PRO A 419 5.69 -23.75 4.68
N ASN A 420 4.52 -24.37 4.67
CA ASN A 420 3.32 -23.86 5.35
C ASN A 420 2.78 -24.79 6.47
N GLY A 421 3.59 -25.74 6.94
CA GLY A 421 3.20 -26.70 7.98
C GLY A 421 2.65 -28.03 7.44
N ARG A 422 2.50 -28.18 6.13
CA ARG A 422 2.07 -29.43 5.48
C ARG A 422 3.04 -29.82 4.38
N ALA A 423 3.53 -31.07 4.43
CA ALA A 423 4.36 -31.61 3.35
C ALA A 423 3.49 -31.81 2.10
N THR A 424 4.04 -31.45 0.94
CA THR A 424 3.33 -31.46 -0.33
C THR A 424 4.30 -31.69 -1.49
N VAL A 425 3.77 -31.76 -2.71
CA VAL A 425 4.53 -31.90 -3.95
C VAL A 425 4.07 -30.81 -4.91
N ASP A 426 5.03 -30.09 -5.50
CA ASP A 426 4.76 -29.12 -6.55
C ASP A 426 5.17 -29.68 -7.91
N GLU A 427 4.27 -29.53 -8.88
CA GLU A 427 4.46 -29.88 -10.29
C GLU A 427 3.97 -28.72 -11.17
N THR A 428 4.67 -27.59 -11.07
CA THR A 428 4.32 -26.37 -11.80
C THR A 428 4.58 -26.52 -13.30
N ILE A 429 3.66 -26.02 -14.11
CA ILE A 429 3.75 -25.98 -15.57
C ILE A 429 3.70 -24.54 -16.09
N LEU A 430 4.35 -24.30 -17.23
CA LEU A 430 4.40 -23.01 -17.91
C LEU A 430 3.89 -23.18 -19.34
N GLY A 431 2.81 -22.49 -19.67
CA GLY A 431 2.30 -22.37 -21.03
C GLY A 431 3.04 -21.28 -21.79
N LEU A 432 3.53 -21.61 -22.99
CA LEU A 432 4.12 -20.68 -23.94
C LEU A 432 3.17 -20.48 -25.11
N TYR A 433 2.78 -19.23 -25.36
CA TYR A 433 2.03 -18.82 -26.53
C TYR A 433 2.99 -18.15 -27.50
N MET A 434 3.02 -18.61 -28.75
CA MET A 434 3.97 -18.18 -29.76
C MET A 434 3.34 -17.20 -30.73
N HIS A 435 4.14 -16.31 -31.30
CA HIS A 435 3.75 -15.55 -32.49
C HIS A 435 3.79 -16.44 -33.73
N ASP A 436 2.85 -16.21 -34.65
CA ASP A 436 2.87 -16.83 -35.98
C ASP A 436 3.99 -16.23 -36.87
N ASP A 437 4.15 -14.91 -36.82
CA ASP A 437 5.18 -14.15 -37.54
C ASP A 437 6.07 -13.40 -36.52
N PRO A 438 7.39 -13.23 -36.76
CA PRO A 438 8.25 -12.50 -35.83
C PRO A 438 7.72 -11.08 -35.52
N PRO A 439 7.61 -10.68 -34.24
CA PRO A 439 7.26 -9.32 -33.87
C PRO A 439 8.37 -8.35 -34.27
N ALA A 440 8.05 -7.07 -34.40
CA ALA A 440 9.06 -6.06 -34.77
C ALA A 440 10.12 -5.84 -33.69
N TYR A 441 9.82 -6.11 -32.42
CA TYR A 441 10.71 -5.81 -31.31
C TYR A 441 10.90 -7.01 -30.36
N GLU A 442 12.14 -7.23 -29.92
CA GLU A 442 12.45 -8.12 -28.81
C GLU A 442 12.30 -7.42 -27.46
N ASN A 443 11.58 -8.08 -26.53
CA ASN A 443 11.36 -7.59 -25.18
C ASN A 443 12.46 -8.11 -24.24
N PHE A 444 13.06 -7.20 -23.48
CA PHE A 444 14.09 -7.46 -22.50
C PHE A 444 13.71 -6.97 -21.11
N THR A 445 14.36 -7.51 -20.09
CA THR A 445 14.34 -6.95 -18.73
C THR A 445 15.77 -6.64 -18.29
N GLN A 446 16.01 -5.37 -17.96
CA GLN A 446 17.27 -4.89 -17.38
C GLN A 446 17.15 -4.86 -15.85
N SER A 447 18.03 -5.56 -15.15
CA SER A 447 18.21 -5.38 -13.71
C SER A 447 19.11 -4.18 -13.42
N VAL A 448 18.70 -3.32 -12.50
CA VAL A 448 19.49 -2.18 -12.01
C VAL A 448 19.65 -2.35 -10.50
N SER A 449 20.80 -2.88 -10.09
CA SER A 449 21.04 -3.36 -8.73
C SER A 449 22.08 -2.51 -8.00
N GLY A 450 21.84 -2.28 -6.71
CA GLY A 450 22.70 -1.46 -5.85
C GLY A 450 23.37 -2.29 -4.76
N MET A 451 24.59 -1.92 -4.38
CA MET A 451 25.26 -2.46 -3.21
C MET A 451 24.93 -1.62 -1.97
N PHE A 452 24.74 -2.27 -0.84
CA PHE A 452 24.40 -1.61 0.42
C PHE A 452 24.98 -2.35 1.63
N ARG A 453 25.00 -1.67 2.78
CA ARG A 453 25.29 -2.24 4.10
C ARG A 453 24.42 -1.51 5.12
N ILE A 454 23.33 -2.16 5.52
CA ILE A 454 22.32 -1.57 6.40
C ILE A 454 22.75 -1.76 7.85
N PRO A 455 23.00 -0.68 8.63
CA PRO A 455 23.35 -0.82 10.03
C PRO A 455 22.17 -1.29 10.90
N PRO A 456 22.43 -1.87 12.08
CA PRO A 456 21.39 -2.19 13.06
C PRO A 456 20.54 -0.98 13.45
N TYR A 457 19.25 -1.20 13.70
CA TYR A 457 18.30 -0.24 14.29
C TYR A 457 18.05 1.07 13.50
N VAL A 458 18.47 1.15 12.23
CA VAL A 458 18.27 2.34 11.40
C VAL A 458 16.89 2.31 10.74
N GLU A 459 16.09 3.35 10.97
CA GLU A 459 14.72 3.47 10.43
C GLU A 459 14.66 3.87 8.94
N ASN A 460 15.71 4.54 8.45
CA ASN A 460 15.81 5.04 7.08
C ASN A 460 17.25 4.92 6.59
N HIS A 461 17.60 3.79 5.95
CA HIS A 461 18.89 3.60 5.30
C HIS A 461 18.75 3.74 3.78
N PRO A 462 19.36 4.76 3.14
CA PRO A 462 19.21 4.97 1.72
C PRO A 462 20.01 3.95 0.91
N ALA A 463 19.45 3.54 -0.23
CA ALA A 463 20.11 2.73 -1.24
C ALA A 463 19.82 3.28 -2.64
N SER A 464 20.76 3.05 -3.56
CA SER A 464 20.66 3.54 -4.93
C SER A 464 21.40 2.65 -5.91
N ALA A 465 20.91 2.64 -7.15
CA ALA A 465 21.51 1.97 -8.29
C ALA A 465 21.30 2.78 -9.56
N GLU A 466 22.23 2.68 -10.50
CA GLU A 466 22.20 3.45 -11.74
C GLU A 466 22.58 2.57 -12.93
N TYR A 467 22.04 2.90 -14.10
CA TYR A 467 22.37 2.27 -15.36
C TYR A 467 22.21 3.26 -16.52
N VAL A 468 23.02 3.14 -17.57
CA VAL A 468 22.93 4.00 -18.77
C VAL A 468 22.52 3.14 -19.95
N PHE A 469 21.39 3.48 -20.59
CA PHE A 469 21.01 2.86 -21.85
C PHE A 469 21.92 3.37 -22.97
N SER A 470 22.58 2.44 -23.69
CA SER A 470 23.49 2.79 -24.80
C SER A 470 22.80 2.99 -26.14
N GLU A 471 21.51 2.67 -26.22
CA GLU A 471 20.66 2.80 -27.40
C GLU A 471 19.34 3.47 -27.03
N ASP A 472 18.59 3.90 -28.04
CA ASP A 472 17.23 4.39 -27.84
C ASP A 472 16.33 3.21 -27.45
N VAL A 473 15.57 3.35 -26.35
CA VAL A 473 14.70 2.29 -25.83
C VAL A 473 13.29 2.80 -25.56
N VAL A 474 12.36 1.86 -25.52
CA VAL A 474 10.98 2.08 -25.07
C VAL A 474 10.75 1.21 -23.83
N VAL A 475 10.61 1.87 -22.68
CA VAL A 475 10.32 1.21 -21.40
C VAL A 475 8.81 1.02 -21.26
N THR A 476 8.40 -0.21 -20.96
CA THR A 476 6.99 -0.63 -20.89
C THR A 476 6.58 -1.06 -19.48
N GLY A 477 7.51 -1.42 -18.61
CA GLY A 477 7.20 -1.83 -17.25
C GLY A 477 8.34 -1.64 -16.25
N LEU A 478 7.98 -1.51 -14.98
CA LEU A 478 8.91 -1.27 -13.88
C LEU A 478 8.55 -2.17 -12.69
N ARG A 479 9.53 -2.81 -12.06
CA ARG A 479 9.32 -3.65 -10.87
C ARG A 479 10.32 -3.34 -9.77
N PRO A 480 9.88 -2.85 -8.59
CA PRO A 480 10.72 -2.75 -7.40
C PRO A 480 10.89 -4.11 -6.72
N HIS A 481 12.09 -4.40 -6.24
CA HIS A 481 12.37 -5.63 -5.50
C HIS A 481 13.34 -5.38 -4.34
N MET A 482 12.89 -5.70 -3.13
CA MET A 482 13.60 -5.66 -1.85
C MET A 482 13.05 -6.78 -0.95
N HIS A 483 13.71 -7.07 0.19
CA HIS A 483 13.17 -8.04 1.14
C HIS A 483 12.40 -7.34 2.28
N PHE A 484 12.39 -7.94 3.48
CA PHE A 484 11.54 -7.53 4.59
C PHE A 484 11.73 -6.09 5.05
N ARG A 485 12.88 -5.48 4.79
CA ARG A 485 13.19 -4.12 5.25
C ARG A 485 13.00 -3.09 4.16
N GLY A 486 12.62 -3.47 2.95
CA GLY A 486 12.26 -2.51 1.91
C GLY A 486 11.17 -1.55 2.41
N LYS A 487 11.43 -0.24 2.32
CA LYS A 487 10.52 0.80 2.82
C LYS A 487 9.84 1.55 1.68
N ASP A 488 10.64 1.97 0.70
CA ASP A 488 10.20 2.69 -0.48
C ASP A 488 11.19 2.49 -1.64
N MET A 489 10.72 2.67 -2.87
CA MET A 489 11.57 2.68 -4.07
C MET A 489 11.00 3.59 -5.15
N LYS A 490 11.87 4.34 -5.84
CA LYS A 490 11.56 5.28 -6.92
C LYS A 490 12.44 5.00 -8.14
N PHE A 491 11.86 5.24 -9.32
CA PHE A 491 12.49 5.06 -10.63
C PHE A 491 12.45 6.39 -11.38
N ARG A 492 13.61 6.86 -11.81
CA ARG A 492 13.78 8.13 -12.53
C ARG A 492 14.68 7.95 -13.73
N ALA A 493 14.46 8.74 -14.78
CA ALA A 493 15.30 8.79 -15.97
C ALA A 493 15.84 10.21 -16.14
N GLU A 494 17.16 10.37 -16.10
CA GLU A 494 17.90 11.58 -16.45
C GLU A 494 18.31 11.49 -17.93
N LEU A 495 17.72 12.36 -18.76
CA LEU A 495 17.93 12.39 -20.21
C LEU A 495 19.27 13.06 -20.53
N PRO A 496 19.83 12.85 -21.74
CA PRO A 496 21.10 13.47 -22.16
C PRO A 496 21.12 15.00 -22.12
N ASP A 497 19.95 15.66 -22.11
CA ASP A 497 19.81 17.11 -21.98
C ASP A 497 19.80 17.61 -20.52
N GLY A 498 19.87 16.70 -19.55
CA GLY A 498 19.82 16.96 -18.11
C GLY A 498 18.41 17.05 -17.53
N SER A 499 17.35 16.87 -18.33
CA SER A 499 15.98 16.78 -17.82
C SER A 499 15.76 15.45 -17.09
N VAL A 500 14.97 15.48 -16.01
CA VAL A 500 14.66 14.29 -15.21
C VAL A 500 13.17 13.98 -15.31
N ARG A 501 12.83 12.73 -15.56
CA ARG A 501 11.46 12.20 -15.55
C ARG A 501 11.31 11.18 -14.43
N GLU A 502 10.37 11.41 -13.51
CA GLU A 502 9.95 10.38 -12.56
C GLU A 502 8.97 9.44 -13.26
N LEU A 503 9.20 8.12 -13.16
CA LEU A 503 8.40 7.11 -13.86
C LEU A 503 7.61 6.22 -12.92
N LEU A 504 8.15 5.93 -11.72
CA LEU A 504 7.49 5.14 -10.68
C LEU A 504 7.94 5.63 -9.30
N SER A 505 7.01 5.70 -8.35
CA SER A 505 7.27 5.86 -6.93
C SER A 505 6.41 4.86 -6.17
N VAL A 506 7.03 4.03 -5.32
CA VAL A 506 6.37 3.10 -4.41
C VAL A 506 6.69 3.55 -2.97
N PRO A 507 5.91 4.50 -2.42
CA PRO A 507 6.25 5.15 -1.15
C PRO A 507 5.95 4.30 0.09
N ASN A 508 5.16 3.22 -0.06
CA ASN A 508 4.90 2.24 0.98
C ASN A 508 5.14 0.83 0.43
N TYR A 509 6.40 0.48 0.23
CA TYR A 509 6.78 -0.82 -0.31
C TYR A 509 6.34 -1.95 0.63
N SER A 510 5.93 -3.09 0.05
CA SER A 510 5.58 -4.31 0.79
C SER A 510 6.24 -5.48 0.10
N TYR A 511 7.03 -6.23 0.86
CA TYR A 511 7.60 -7.49 0.40
C TYR A 511 6.53 -8.48 -0.09
N ALA A 512 5.30 -8.42 0.45
CA ALA A 512 4.23 -9.33 0.04
C ALA A 512 3.58 -8.97 -1.31
N TRP A 513 3.93 -7.82 -1.91
CA TRP A 513 3.33 -7.36 -3.16
C TRP A 513 4.39 -6.74 -4.08
N GLN A 514 4.82 -7.50 -5.08
CA GLN A 514 5.94 -7.11 -5.95
C GLN A 514 5.62 -7.30 -7.45
N PRO A 515 4.51 -6.74 -7.97
CA PRO A 515 4.16 -6.89 -9.37
C PRO A 515 5.11 -6.09 -10.27
N THR A 516 5.19 -6.49 -11.54
CA THR A 516 5.67 -5.59 -12.60
C THR A 516 4.56 -4.60 -12.91
N TYR A 517 4.78 -3.32 -12.68
CA TYR A 517 3.84 -2.26 -13.02
C TYR A 517 3.97 -1.90 -14.50
N ALA A 518 2.91 -2.13 -15.27
CA ALA A 518 2.88 -1.86 -16.70
C ALA A 518 2.53 -0.39 -16.95
N LEU A 519 3.45 0.37 -17.54
CA LEU A 519 3.25 1.78 -17.85
C LEU A 519 2.08 1.90 -18.82
N GLU A 520 1.06 2.69 -18.45
CA GLU A 520 -0.06 2.98 -19.36
C GLU A 520 0.45 3.72 -20.61
N GLN A 521 1.45 4.59 -20.42
CA GLN A 521 2.16 5.26 -21.51
C GLN A 521 3.64 4.84 -21.50
N PRO A 522 4.08 4.00 -22.46
CA PRO A 522 5.47 3.60 -22.57
C PRO A 522 6.44 4.79 -22.65
N ALA A 523 7.52 4.73 -21.89
CA ALA A 523 8.50 5.80 -21.83
C ALA A 523 9.61 5.59 -22.88
N LYS A 524 9.63 6.45 -23.90
CA LYS A 524 10.75 6.52 -24.86
C LYS A 524 11.92 7.25 -24.23
N LEU A 525 13.08 6.60 -24.18
CA LEU A 525 14.32 7.11 -23.60
C LEU A 525 15.42 7.05 -24.67
N PRO A 526 16.06 8.18 -25.02
CA PRO A 526 17.16 8.18 -25.98
C PRO A 526 18.42 7.53 -25.41
N ALA A 527 19.33 7.10 -26.28
CA ALA A 527 20.66 6.64 -25.94
C ALA A 527 21.40 7.68 -25.08
N GLY A 528 22.09 7.21 -24.05
CA GLY A 528 22.75 8.05 -23.06
C GLY A 528 21.86 8.45 -21.88
N THR A 529 20.57 8.06 -21.87
CA THR A 529 19.72 8.25 -20.68
C THR A 529 20.27 7.44 -19.51
N MET A 530 20.48 8.10 -18.38
CA MET A 530 20.83 7.47 -17.11
C MET A 530 19.56 7.21 -16.31
N VAL A 531 19.31 5.96 -15.96
CA VAL A 531 18.21 5.59 -15.07
C VAL A 531 18.70 5.43 -13.65
N HIS A 532 17.93 5.95 -12.71
CA HIS A 532 18.19 5.91 -11.29
C HIS A 532 17.10 5.11 -10.59
N VAL A 533 17.52 4.15 -9.78
CA VAL A 533 16.68 3.45 -8.82
C VAL A 533 17.14 3.90 -7.44
N THR A 534 16.25 4.51 -6.66
CA THR A 534 16.56 5.01 -5.31
C THR A 534 15.49 4.57 -4.33
N GLY A 535 15.85 4.28 -3.09
CA GLY A 535 14.89 3.85 -2.08
C GLY A 535 15.51 3.78 -0.69
N ASN A 536 14.74 3.31 0.28
CA ASN A 536 15.20 3.17 1.66
C ASN A 536 14.86 1.80 2.24
N PHE A 537 15.67 1.40 3.23
CA PHE A 537 15.39 0.29 4.12
C PHE A 537 15.03 0.77 5.53
N ASP A 538 14.12 0.04 6.19
CA ASP A 538 13.78 0.19 7.60
C ASP A 538 14.23 -1.05 8.39
N ASN A 539 15.42 -0.96 8.99
CA ASN A 539 15.99 -1.96 9.89
C ASN A 539 15.74 -1.61 11.38
N SER A 540 14.77 -0.74 11.68
CA SER A 540 14.38 -0.44 13.06
C SER A 540 13.52 -1.57 13.66
N GLU A 541 13.33 -1.51 14.98
CA GLU A 541 12.33 -2.32 15.69
C GLU A 541 10.88 -1.89 15.36
N TYR A 542 10.73 -0.76 14.66
CA TYR A 542 9.43 -0.22 14.29
C TYR A 542 8.87 -0.80 12.98
N ASN A 543 9.68 -1.50 12.20
CA ASN A 543 9.21 -2.25 11.04
C ASN A 543 8.63 -3.62 11.46
N PRO A 544 7.32 -3.87 11.31
CA PRO A 544 6.70 -5.13 11.72
C PRO A 544 7.16 -6.34 10.89
N ALA A 545 7.71 -6.12 9.69
CA ALA A 545 8.26 -7.19 8.86
C ALA A 545 9.71 -7.54 9.23
N ASN A 546 10.42 -6.72 10.01
CA ASN A 546 11.83 -6.93 10.34
C ASN A 546 12.00 -8.05 11.38
N PRO A 547 12.60 -9.20 11.04
CA PRO A 547 12.73 -10.32 11.96
C PRO A 547 13.80 -10.11 13.05
N ASP A 548 14.81 -9.27 12.79
CA ASP A 548 15.90 -9.01 13.73
C ASP A 548 16.57 -7.64 13.42
N PRO A 549 16.20 -6.56 14.13
CA PRO A 549 16.75 -5.23 13.92
C PRO A 549 18.20 -5.06 14.42
N SER A 550 18.74 -6.04 15.15
CA SER A 550 20.10 -5.97 15.70
C SER A 550 21.18 -6.33 14.69
N LYS A 551 20.79 -6.87 13.53
CA LYS A 551 21.70 -7.35 12.50
C LYS A 551 22.14 -6.23 11.59
N GLU A 552 23.42 -6.23 11.25
CA GLU A 552 23.91 -5.55 10.06
C GLU A 552 23.64 -6.43 8.85
N LEU A 553 23.14 -5.84 7.77
CA LEU A 553 22.69 -6.59 6.61
C LEU A 553 23.38 -6.13 5.34
N THR A 554 23.58 -7.09 4.45
CA THR A 554 24.13 -6.91 3.11
C THR A 554 23.27 -7.70 2.12
N PHE A 555 23.63 -7.67 0.85
CA PHE A 555 23.01 -8.53 -0.16
C PHE A 555 22.97 -10.00 0.27
N GLY A 556 21.83 -10.65 0.06
CA GLY A 556 21.65 -12.10 0.22
C GLY A 556 20.34 -12.56 -0.40
N LEU A 557 20.24 -13.87 -0.67
CA LEU A 557 19.09 -14.46 -1.38
C LEU A 557 17.88 -14.68 -0.48
N GLN A 558 18.08 -14.86 0.82
CA GLN A 558 17.00 -15.21 1.72
C GLN A 558 16.23 -13.97 2.13
N SER A 559 14.93 -14.09 2.40
CA SER A 559 14.07 -12.95 2.75
C SER A 559 14.49 -12.22 4.04
N TRP A 560 15.25 -12.87 4.93
CA TRP A 560 15.83 -12.23 6.11
C TRP A 560 17.16 -11.50 5.85
N ASP A 561 17.83 -11.79 4.73
CA ASP A 561 18.86 -10.92 4.14
C ASP A 561 18.18 -9.75 3.41
N GLU A 562 18.84 -9.08 2.47
CA GLU A 562 18.21 -8.03 1.67
C GLU A 562 18.65 -8.04 0.20
N MET A 563 17.83 -7.40 -0.65
CA MET A 563 18.12 -7.05 -2.04
C MET A 563 17.72 -5.61 -2.32
N PHE A 564 18.35 -5.01 -3.34
CA PHE A 564 17.96 -3.71 -3.87
C PHE A 564 18.05 -3.74 -5.39
N ILE A 565 16.93 -4.05 -6.05
CA ILE A 565 16.89 -4.24 -7.51
C ILE A 565 15.67 -3.50 -8.07
N GLY A 566 15.93 -2.63 -9.05
CA GLY A 566 14.88 -2.12 -9.92
C GLY A 566 14.94 -2.77 -11.29
N TYR A 567 13.87 -3.45 -11.69
CA TYR A 567 13.78 -4.05 -13.02
C TYR A 567 13.08 -3.10 -13.99
N TRP A 568 13.65 -3.00 -15.20
CA TRP A 568 13.15 -2.20 -16.30
C TRP A 568 12.82 -3.11 -17.47
N THR A 569 11.53 -3.29 -17.77
CA THR A 569 11.07 -4.00 -18.97
C THR A 569 11.05 -3.04 -20.14
N TYR A 570 11.73 -3.39 -21.23
CA TYR A 570 11.92 -2.50 -22.38
C TYR A 570 12.14 -3.26 -23.68
N HIS A 571 12.07 -2.56 -24.80
CA HIS A 571 12.58 -3.00 -26.09
C HIS A 571 13.38 -1.87 -26.78
N SER A 572 14.17 -2.20 -27.81
CA SER A 572 14.86 -1.18 -28.62
C SER A 572 13.84 -0.31 -29.36
N ALA A 573 14.13 0.98 -29.53
CA ALA A 573 13.24 1.89 -30.25
C ALA A 573 13.22 1.64 -31.76
N GLU A 574 14.29 1.05 -32.30
CA GLU A 574 14.36 0.60 -33.69
C GLU A 574 13.95 -0.87 -33.77
N PRO A 575 13.26 -1.30 -34.85
CA PRO A 575 12.91 -2.70 -35.05
C PRO A 575 14.13 -3.60 -35.04
N THR A 576 14.02 -4.75 -34.38
CA THR A 576 15.09 -5.75 -34.28
C THR A 576 14.96 -6.88 -35.31
N ASN A 577 13.81 -6.98 -35.99
CA ASN A 577 13.49 -8.03 -36.97
C ASN A 577 13.03 -7.48 -38.32
#